data_AF-A0A3D3F6I8-F1
#
_entry.id   AF-A0A3D3F6I8-F1
#
_cell.length_a   1.000
_cell.length_b   1.000
_cell.length_c   1.000
_cell.angle_alpha   90.00
_cell.angle_beta   90.00
_cell.angle_gamma   90.00
#
_symmetry.space_group_name_H-M   'P 1'
#
loop_
_entity.id
_entity.type
_entity.pdbx_description
1 polymer ?
#
loop_
_entity_poly.entity_id
_entity_poly.type
_entity_poly.pdbx_seq_one_letter_code
_entity_poly.pdbx_strand_id
1 'polypeptide(L)' 'RAHICRTITRRAERNVYRVAEDYPISDLVLIFLNRLSDYFFVLARKESQSSAKEIYWEQDNI' A
#
# COMPACT_ATOMS: atom_id res chain seq x y z
N ARG A 1 -9.05 -6.41 6.00
CA ARG A 1 -9.22 -6.24 4.53
C ARG A 1 -8.34 -5.11 3.95
N ALA A 2 -8.13 -4.00 4.65
CA ALA A 2 -7.29 -2.89 4.18
C ALA A 2 -5.83 -3.28 3.80
N HIS A 3 -5.21 -4.25 4.48
CA HIS A 3 -3.90 -4.79 4.06
C HIS A 3 -3.90 -5.40 2.65
N ILE A 4 -5.01 -6.00 2.20
CA ILE A 4 -5.16 -6.52 0.83
C ILE A 4 -5.28 -5.36 -0.15
N CYS A 5 -6.05 -4.32 0.19
CA CYS A 5 -6.13 -3.10 -0.63
C CYS A 5 -4.73 -2.49 -0.83
N ARG A 6 -3.92 -2.41 0.23
CA ARG A 6 -2.54 -1.93 0.16
C ARG A 6 -1.70 -2.71 -0.86
N THR A 7 -1.74 -4.05 -0.84
CA THR A 7 -0.95 -4.86 -1.79
C THR A 7 -1.44 -4.70 -3.22
N ILE A 8 -2.75 -4.56 -3.43
CA ILE A 8 -3.33 -4.27 -4.75
C ILE A 8 -2.89 -2.89 -5.25
N THR A 9 -2.93 -1.85 -4.41
CA THR A 9 -2.47 -0.50 -4.78
C THR A 9 -0.99 -0.49 -5.15
N ARG A 10 -0.12 -1.14 -4.37
CA ARG A 10 1.31 -1.27 -4.71
C ARG A 10 1.54 -2.02 -6.02
N ARG A 11 0.69 -3.00 -6.35
CA ARG A 11 0.73 -3.70 -7.65
C ARG A 11 0.28 -2.78 -8.80
N ALA A 12 -0.78 -2.00 -8.58
CA ALA A 12 -1.24 -1.01 -9.55
C ALA A 12 -0.15 0.06 -9.82
N GLU A 13 0.50 0.57 -8.78
CA GLU A 13 1.63 1.51 -8.88
C GLU A 13 2.75 0.96 -9.77
N ARG A 14 3.20 -0.28 -9.55
CA ARG A 14 4.21 -0.92 -10.41
C ARG A 14 3.75 -1.06 -11.86
N ASN A 15 2.49 -1.38 -12.10
CA ASN A 15 1.96 -1.46 -13.46
C ASN A 15 1.91 -0.08 -14.13
N VAL A 16 1.55 0.97 -13.39
CA VAL A 16 1.54 2.35 -13.91
C VAL A 16 2.96 2.80 -14.23
N TYR A 17 3.96 2.47 -13.40
CA TYR A 17 5.36 2.72 -13.73
C TYR A 17 5.78 2.06 -15.05
N ARG A 18 5.41 0.80 -15.27
CA ARG A 18 5.68 0.11 -16.55
C ARG A 18 5.02 0.79 -17.74
N VAL A 19 3.78 1.28 -17.60
CA VAL A 19 3.10 2.02 -18.69
C VAL A 19 3.75 3.38 -18.91
N ALA A 20 4.22 4.03 -17.84
CA ALA A 20 4.89 5.32 -17.91
C ALA A 20 6.25 5.28 -18.64
N GLU A 21 6.86 4.09 -18.79
CA GLU A 21 8.05 3.90 -19.62
C GLU A 21 7.76 4.11 -21.12
N ASP A 22 6.56 3.72 -21.57
CA ASP A 22 6.16 3.74 -22.99
C ASP A 22 5.23 4.92 -23.34
N TYR A 23 4.45 5.41 -22.37
CA TYR A 23 3.42 6.42 -22.59
C TYR A 23 3.47 7.54 -21.55
N PRO A 24 3.19 8.80 -21.93
CA PRO A 24 3.14 9.90 -20.97
C PRO A 24 2.01 9.68 -19.96
N ILE A 25 2.37 9.65 -18.68
CA ILE A 25 1.44 9.60 -17.55
C ILE A 25 1.65 10.83 -16.68
N SER A 26 0.57 11.34 -16.10
CA SER A 26 0.65 12.44 -15.14
C SER A 26 1.32 11.98 -13.84
N ASP A 27 2.33 12.74 -13.38
CA ASP A 27 3.00 12.52 -12.09
C ASP A 27 2.02 12.47 -10.91
N LEU A 28 0.88 13.18 -11.02
CA LEU A 28 -0.16 13.16 -10.00
C LEU A 28 -0.73 11.76 -9.77
N VAL A 29 -0.81 10.93 -10.82
CA VAL A 29 -1.28 9.54 -10.70
C VAL A 29 -0.29 8.70 -9.89
N LEU A 30 1.01 8.85 -10.15
CA LEU A 30 2.07 8.15 -9.42
C LEU A 30 2.08 8.57 -7.94
N ILE A 31 2.04 9.88 -7.69
CA ILE A 31 1.98 10.45 -6.33
C ILE A 31 0.73 9.94 -5.60
N PHE A 32 -0.43 9.93 -6.27
CA PHE A 32 -1.68 9.47 -5.68
C PHE A 32 -1.61 7.99 -5.28
N LEU A 33 -1.17 7.11 -6.18
CA LEU A 33 -1.02 5.68 -5.87
C LEU A 33 -0.02 5.44 -4.74
N ASN A 34 1.05 6.25 -4.71
CA ASN A 34 2.03 6.22 -3.65
C ASN A 34 1.39 6.53 -2.28
N ARG A 35 0.62 7.62 -2.18
CA ARG A 35 -0.06 8.02 -0.94
C ARG A 35 -1.23 7.13 -0.58
N LEU A 36 -1.93 6.58 -1.56
CA LEU A 36 -3.10 5.74 -1.34
C LEU A 36 -2.75 4.46 -0.60
N SER A 37 -1.60 3.82 -0.90
CA SER A 37 -1.24 2.63 -0.15
C SER A 37 -0.76 2.94 1.27
N ASP A 38 -0.15 4.10 1.50
CA ASP A 38 0.19 4.55 2.86
C ASP A 38 -1.10 4.77 3.67
N TYR A 39 -2.12 5.36 3.04
CA TYR A 39 -3.45 5.47 3.63
C TYR A 39 -4.03 4.09 3.99
N PHE A 40 -3.96 3.10 3.08
CA PHE A 40 -4.44 1.74 3.40
C PHE A 40 -3.64 1.06 4.51
N PHE A 41 -2.36 1.38 4.67
CA PHE A 41 -1.58 0.91 5.81
C PHE A 41 -2.13 1.49 7.11
N VAL A 42 -2.28 2.82 7.21
CA VAL A 42 -2.83 3.48 8.40
C VAL A 42 -4.25 3.01 8.71
N LEU A 43 -5.10 2.88 7.69
CA LEU A 43 -6.45 2.36 7.83
C LEU A 43 -6.43 0.91 8.36
N ALA A 44 -5.56 0.05 7.85
CA ALA A 44 -5.43 -1.31 8.35
C ALA A 44 -5.05 -1.37 9.83
N ARG A 45 -4.15 -0.48 10.29
CA ARG A 45 -3.77 -0.37 11.71
C ARG A 45 -4.95 0.09 12.57
N LYS A 46 -5.70 1.09 12.10
CA LYS A 46 -6.89 1.60 12.79
C LYS A 46 -8.00 0.54 12.91
N GLU A 47 -8.27 -0.20 11.84
CA GLU A 47 -9.22 -1.32 11.83
C GLU A 47 -8.76 -2.50 12.69
N SER A 48 -7.44 -2.71 12.78
CA SER A 48 -6.86 -3.69 13.69
C SER A 48 -7.17 -3.29 15.13
N GLN A 49 -6.89 -2.06 15.54
CA GLN A 49 -7.14 -1.55 16.90
C GLN A 49 -8.59 -1.73 17.38
N SER A 50 -9.58 -1.67 16.49
CA SER A 50 -10.99 -1.88 16.84
C SER A 50 -11.41 -3.35 16.95
N SER A 51 -10.64 -4.27 16.36
CA SER A 51 -11.03 -5.69 16.20
C SER A 51 -10.11 -6.68 16.92
N ALA A 52 -8.82 -6.37 17.16
CA ALA A 52 -7.84 -7.20 17.87
C ALA A 52 -6.52 -6.43 18.14
N LYS A 53 -5.58 -6.99 18.92
CA LYS A 53 -4.23 -6.41 19.06
C LYS A 53 -3.45 -6.54 17.74
N GLU A 54 -2.77 -5.46 17.35
CA GLU A 54 -1.86 -5.43 16.21
C GLU A 54 -0.74 -6.47 16.38
N ILE A 55 -0.47 -7.26 15.34
CA ILE A 55 0.58 -8.28 15.33
C ILE A 55 1.89 -7.59 14.97
N TYR A 56 2.81 -7.55 15.92
CA TYR A 56 4.17 -7.08 15.68
C TYR A 56 5.04 -8.21 15.15
N TRP A 57 5.99 -7.86 14.31
CA TRP A 57 6.99 -8.82 13.87
C TRP A 57 8.00 -9.03 15.00
N GLU A 58 8.10 -10.27 15.50
CA GLU A 58 9.11 -10.67 16.47
C GLU A 58 10.29 -11.29 15.73
N GLN A 59 11.49 -10.73 15.96
CA GLN A 59 12.73 -11.31 15.45
C GLN A 59 13.13 -12.43 16.41
N ASP A 60 12.69 -13.66 16.14
CA ASP A 60 13.30 -14.80 16.81
C ASP A 60 14.77 -14.86 16.38
N ASN A 61 15.67 -14.81 17.38
CA ASN A 61 17.11 -14.96 17.17
C ASN A 61 17.37 -16.34 16.54
N ILE A 62 17.69 -16.33 15.25
CA ILE A 62 18.23 -17.49 14.52
C ILE A 62 19.63 -17.79 15.06
#